data_AF-A0AA49JZS7-F1
#
_entry.id   AF-A0AA49JZS7-F1
#
_cell.length_a   1.000
_cell.length_b   1.000
_cell.length_c   1.000
_cell.angle_alpha   90.00
_cell.angle_beta   90.00
_cell.angle_gamma   90.00
#
_symmetry.space_group_name_H-M   'P 1'
#
loop_
_entity.id
_entity.type
_entity.pdbx_description
1 polymer ?
#
loop_
_entity_poly.entity_id
_entity_poly.type
_entity_poly.pdbx_seq_one_letter_code
_entity_poly.pdbx_strand_id
1 'polypeptide(L)'
;MRSRRFLALNLLLLVASGCADALLEVSPPTGDDTLVFMPAHAGVIPGGTQTLMNGNPAAYVWSVNGVVGGNDVVGRITAPGRYTAPAAPSGDSVVVTASLIARPDSVRRSVVFFLPDGLPDSYQMALPRAVEIAVPRPLRIIVRRPANVQRMDYVTRLNEVRPMYPLGFGAFTIAVPHAELIAGYRPRSLRSFIGFFDEFDAGGLRLRRVNFTVNFREAAHPDVSITALGADAQRSAHLLNLRHDEVSVNATPNVVARAIARLGSSDFDFIAVIANVSTANNRNYQSIRNDITGLGHSVFDFSSTWGTGPRVLGAISYPIDSYFDAAEKATLHEIGHRWINFGTHPALASGRPHWPMSTMAGGLMGFSMAGGVGGDFPIQLTDLGNGTARVTQLPLPAPAYFDPFDLYAMGLLPPDSVPPGMILPTTTAFSALTTGAVFPVTPFTISDYVTAHGPRVPSHATAPREFRVVTVILSPFRLLSPAEMAFFDAAAARGETEVPLPAQIGFSNADAPGFFTATGGRARLRMALP
;
A
#
# COMPACT_ATOMS: atom_id res chain seq x y z
N MET A 1 -49.40 17.74 -49.70
CA MET A 1 -48.97 18.42 -48.45
C MET A 1 -48.40 17.37 -47.51
N ARG A 2 -47.19 17.62 -46.99
CA ARG A 2 -46.40 16.69 -46.16
C ARG A 2 -46.93 16.65 -44.73
N SER A 3 -47.10 15.47 -44.14
CA SER A 3 -46.93 15.30 -42.69
C SER A 3 -46.35 13.93 -42.38
N ARG A 4 -45.26 13.96 -41.61
CA ARG A 4 -44.31 12.88 -41.36
C ARG A 4 -44.79 11.98 -40.22
N ARG A 5 -44.40 10.70 -40.30
CA ARG A 5 -44.42 9.71 -39.23
C ARG A 5 -43.58 10.20 -38.04
N PHE A 6 -44.06 10.00 -36.81
CA PHE A 6 -43.21 9.95 -35.62
C PHE A 6 -43.46 8.64 -34.87
N LEU A 7 -42.37 7.90 -34.74
CA LEU A 7 -42.22 6.64 -34.03
C LEU A 7 -42.06 6.96 -32.54
N ALA A 8 -42.90 6.39 -31.68
CA ALA A 8 -42.75 6.47 -30.23
C ALA A 8 -41.68 5.45 -29.79
N LEU A 9 -40.56 5.93 -29.25
CA LEU A 9 -39.51 5.11 -28.65
C LEU A 9 -39.45 5.40 -27.15
N ASN A 10 -39.75 4.38 -26.35
CA ASN A 10 -39.63 4.36 -24.90
C ASN A 10 -38.17 4.61 -24.47
N LEU A 11 -37.93 5.66 -23.67
CA LEU A 11 -36.62 5.90 -23.05
C LEU A 11 -36.66 5.47 -21.58
N LEU A 12 -35.98 4.35 -21.31
CA LEU A 12 -35.63 3.83 -20.01
C LEU A 12 -34.65 4.82 -19.33
N LEU A 13 -35.00 5.31 -18.14
CA LEU A 13 -34.17 6.21 -17.34
C LEU A 13 -32.98 5.43 -16.75
N LEU A 14 -31.80 5.58 -17.36
CA LEU A 14 -30.53 5.11 -16.80
C LEU A 14 -29.95 6.23 -15.92
N VAL A 15 -29.96 6.04 -14.60
CA VAL A 15 -29.25 6.94 -13.67
C VAL A 15 -27.75 6.62 -13.79
N ALA A 16 -27.06 7.33 -14.69
CA ALA A 16 -25.62 7.25 -14.84
C ALA A 16 -24.94 8.09 -13.74
N SER A 17 -24.30 7.41 -12.78
CA SER A 17 -23.34 8.00 -11.84
C SER A 17 -22.06 8.40 -12.59
N GLY A 18 -22.07 9.57 -13.22
CA GLY A 18 -20.93 10.11 -13.97
C GLY A 18 -20.32 11.33 -13.30
N CYS A 19 -19.33 11.13 -12.43
CA CYS A 19 -18.38 12.18 -12.04
C CYS A 19 -16.99 11.55 -11.86
N ALA A 20 -16.24 11.45 -12.95
CA ALA A 20 -14.81 11.15 -12.91
C ALA A 20 -14.15 11.57 -14.23
N ASP A 21 -14.29 12.84 -14.64
CA ASP A 21 -13.49 13.43 -15.74
C ASP A 21 -13.54 14.97 -15.71
N ALA A 22 -13.30 15.57 -14.53
CA ALA A 22 -12.96 16.99 -14.50
C ALA A 22 -11.46 17.12 -14.83
N LEU A 23 -11.16 17.39 -16.10
CA LEU A 23 -9.84 17.87 -16.53
C LEU A 23 -9.48 19.12 -15.69
N LEU A 24 -8.23 19.20 -15.26
CA LEU A 24 -7.68 20.29 -14.43
C LEU A 24 -7.73 21.69 -15.06
N GLU A 25 -8.21 21.83 -16.29
CA GLU A 25 -8.23 23.10 -17.00
C GLU A 25 -9.56 23.82 -16.79
N VAL A 26 -9.56 24.75 -15.84
CA VAL A 26 -10.55 25.82 -15.79
C VAL A 26 -10.14 26.86 -16.84
N SER A 27 -10.95 27.04 -17.89
CA SER A 27 -10.70 28.06 -18.92
C SER A 27 -10.57 29.47 -18.31
N PRO A 28 -9.69 30.34 -18.84
CA PRO A 28 -9.57 31.72 -18.36
C PRO A 28 -10.87 32.51 -18.62
N PRO A 29 -11.19 33.50 -17.78
CA PRO A 29 -12.45 34.21 -17.86
C PRO A 29 -12.53 35.12 -19.09
N THR A 30 -13.62 35.03 -19.85
CA THR A 30 -14.01 36.08 -20.80
C THR A 30 -14.88 37.12 -20.09
N GLY A 31 -14.29 38.25 -19.71
CA GLY A 31 -15.02 39.52 -19.49
C GLY A 31 -15.30 39.95 -18.03
N ASP A 32 -14.67 41.08 -17.69
CA ASP A 32 -14.92 42.05 -16.61
C ASP A 32 -14.50 41.68 -15.17
N ASP A 33 -13.70 42.58 -14.58
CA ASP A 33 -12.56 42.30 -13.70
C ASP A 33 -12.79 42.77 -12.25
N THR A 34 -14.03 42.64 -11.76
CA THR A 34 -14.38 42.84 -10.33
C THR A 34 -14.60 41.51 -9.59
N LEU A 35 -14.30 40.39 -10.26
CA LEU A 35 -14.50 39.02 -9.77
C LEU A 35 -13.30 38.55 -8.95
N VAL A 36 -13.33 38.79 -7.64
CA VAL A 36 -12.20 38.49 -6.75
C VAL A 36 -12.45 37.25 -5.86
N PHE A 37 -11.46 36.35 -5.95
CA PHE A 37 -11.07 35.20 -5.12
C PHE A 37 -12.09 34.08 -4.85
N MET A 38 -12.22 33.17 -5.83
CA MET A 38 -12.43 31.76 -5.53
C MET A 38 -11.12 31.00 -5.70
N PRO A 39 -10.69 30.18 -4.72
CA PRO A 39 -9.61 29.26 -4.98
C PRO A 39 -10.06 28.25 -6.04
N ALA A 40 -9.29 28.05 -7.10
CA ALA A 40 -9.59 27.03 -8.12
C ALA A 40 -9.65 25.61 -7.52
N HIS A 41 -8.93 25.39 -6.43
CA HIS A 41 -8.84 24.14 -5.70
C HIS A 41 -8.96 24.40 -4.20
N ALA A 42 -9.74 23.60 -3.49
CA ALA A 42 -9.81 23.64 -2.03
C ALA A 42 -9.96 22.23 -1.47
N GLY A 43 -9.56 22.02 -0.22
CA GLY A 43 -9.70 20.76 0.51
C GLY A 43 -10.62 20.91 1.70
N VAL A 44 -11.39 19.88 2.02
CA VAL A 44 -12.26 19.85 3.20
C VAL A 44 -12.40 18.42 3.70
N ILE A 45 -12.44 18.24 5.02
CA ILE A 45 -12.77 16.95 5.64
C ILE A 45 -14.29 16.70 5.57
N PRO A 46 -14.75 15.43 5.61
CA PRO A 46 -16.18 15.12 5.72
C PRO A 46 -16.90 15.93 6.82
N GLY A 47 -18.08 16.45 6.50
CA GLY A 47 -18.85 17.34 7.40
C GLY A 47 -18.23 18.72 7.67
N GLY A 48 -16.99 18.97 7.24
CA GLY A 48 -16.30 20.24 7.40
C GLY A 48 -16.84 21.34 6.49
N THR A 49 -16.42 22.59 6.76
CA THR A 49 -16.79 23.74 5.93
C THR A 49 -15.59 24.42 5.30
N GLN A 50 -15.74 24.87 4.06
CA GLN A 50 -14.75 25.66 3.33
C GLN A 50 -15.37 26.96 2.82
N THR A 51 -14.72 28.09 3.08
CA THR A 51 -15.11 29.36 2.47
C THR A 51 -14.46 29.47 1.10
N LEU A 52 -15.29 29.60 0.06
CA LEU A 52 -14.85 29.67 -1.34
C LEU A 52 -14.92 31.08 -1.92
N MET A 53 -15.48 32.04 -1.18
CA MET A 53 -15.58 33.43 -1.61
C MET A 53 -15.64 34.35 -0.40
N ASN A 54 -15.06 35.55 -0.53
CA ASN A 54 -15.14 36.64 0.46
C ASN A 54 -15.76 37.94 -0.13
N GLY A 55 -16.59 37.84 -1.18
CA GLY A 55 -17.22 38.98 -1.87
C GLY A 55 -18.72 39.12 -1.60
N ASN A 56 -19.41 39.96 -2.38
CA ASN A 56 -20.84 40.23 -2.18
C ASN A 56 -21.71 38.98 -2.47
N PRO A 57 -22.30 38.34 -1.46
CA PRO A 57 -23.10 37.12 -1.63
C PRO A 57 -24.31 37.30 -2.54
N ALA A 58 -24.85 38.52 -2.63
CA ALA A 58 -26.08 38.81 -3.33
C ALA A 58 -25.95 38.83 -4.86
N ALA A 59 -24.73 38.70 -5.41
CA ALA A 59 -24.48 38.78 -6.84
C ALA A 59 -24.46 37.41 -7.55
N TYR A 60 -24.51 36.30 -6.81
CA TYR A 60 -24.22 34.96 -7.37
C TYR A 60 -25.32 33.94 -7.10
N VAL A 61 -25.56 33.08 -8.08
CA VAL A 61 -26.25 31.80 -7.91
C VAL A 61 -25.22 30.70 -7.78
N TRP A 62 -25.35 29.90 -6.73
CA TRP A 62 -24.40 28.85 -6.40
C TRP A 62 -24.98 27.47 -6.71
N SER A 63 -24.14 26.57 -7.22
CA SER A 63 -24.46 25.15 -7.34
C SER A 63 -23.29 24.27 -6.95
N VAL A 64 -23.60 23.06 -6.48
CA VAL A 64 -22.62 22.02 -6.19
C VAL A 64 -22.94 20.82 -7.08
N ASN A 65 -22.00 20.41 -7.93
CA ASN A 65 -22.23 19.41 -8.99
C ASN A 65 -23.51 19.69 -9.81
N GLY A 66 -23.79 20.97 -10.09
CA GLY A 66 -24.98 21.41 -10.82
C GLY A 66 -26.27 21.50 -10.00
N VAL A 67 -26.29 21.07 -8.74
CA VAL A 67 -27.44 21.22 -7.83
C VAL A 67 -27.40 22.61 -7.20
N VAL A 68 -28.37 23.47 -7.51
CA VAL A 68 -28.47 24.83 -6.95
C VAL A 68 -28.54 24.76 -5.42
N GLY A 69 -27.66 25.48 -4.73
CA GLY A 69 -27.50 25.43 -3.27
C GLY A 69 -26.94 24.11 -2.70
N GLY A 70 -26.85 23.06 -3.51
CA GLY A 70 -26.42 21.74 -3.08
C GLY A 70 -27.46 20.97 -2.25
N ASN A 71 -27.07 19.81 -1.72
CA ASN A 71 -27.91 18.96 -0.86
C ASN A 71 -27.03 18.09 0.05
N ASP A 72 -27.61 17.15 0.80
CA ASP A 72 -26.84 16.33 1.75
C ASP A 72 -25.91 15.29 1.08
N VAL A 73 -26.09 15.02 -0.22
CA VAL A 73 -25.29 14.06 -0.99
C VAL A 73 -24.05 14.73 -1.58
N VAL A 74 -24.20 15.92 -2.16
CA VAL A 74 -23.10 16.67 -2.80
C VAL A 74 -22.52 17.77 -1.91
N GLY A 75 -23.11 17.99 -0.73
CA GLY A 75 -22.79 19.09 0.17
C GLY A 75 -23.64 20.32 -0.15
N ARG A 76 -23.71 21.23 0.81
CA ARG A 76 -24.53 22.45 0.71
C ARG A 76 -23.65 23.68 0.60
N ILE A 77 -24.09 24.67 -0.15
CA ILE A 77 -23.41 25.96 -0.26
C ILE A 77 -24.38 27.11 0.02
N THR A 78 -23.89 28.07 0.81
CA THR A 78 -24.66 29.25 1.23
C THR A 78 -24.35 30.46 0.35
N ALA A 79 -25.20 31.49 0.39
CA ALA A 79 -25.02 32.71 -0.40
C ALA A 79 -23.63 33.39 -0.17
N PRO A 80 -23.06 33.41 1.05
CA PRO A 80 -21.67 33.84 1.29
C PRO A 80 -20.57 32.95 0.68
N GLY A 81 -20.89 31.92 -0.09
CA GLY A 81 -19.89 31.02 -0.67
C GLY A 81 -19.24 30.08 0.35
N ARG A 82 -19.89 29.87 1.50
CA ARG A 82 -19.46 28.84 2.47
C ARG A 82 -20.06 27.50 2.07
N TYR A 83 -19.20 26.60 1.64
CA TYR A 83 -19.51 25.20 1.33
C TYR A 83 -19.39 24.34 2.60
N THR A 84 -20.31 23.38 2.76
CA THR A 84 -20.31 22.35 3.80
C THR A 84 -20.31 20.99 3.12
N ALA A 85 -19.29 20.18 3.39
CA ALA A 85 -19.15 18.84 2.83
C ALA A 85 -20.21 17.88 3.39
N PRO A 86 -20.64 16.86 2.62
CA PRO A 86 -21.39 15.74 3.17
C PRO A 86 -20.66 15.10 4.34
N ALA A 87 -21.40 14.55 5.31
CA ALA A 87 -20.83 13.75 6.39
C ALA A 87 -20.22 12.42 5.87
N ALA A 88 -20.78 11.87 4.79
CA ALA A 88 -20.28 10.67 4.13
C ALA A 88 -20.19 10.91 2.61
N PRO A 89 -19.15 11.61 2.12
CA PRO A 89 -19.00 11.93 0.71
C PRO A 89 -18.99 10.68 -0.17
N SER A 90 -19.61 10.73 -1.35
CA SER A 90 -19.61 9.61 -2.31
C SER A 90 -18.76 9.99 -3.53
N GLY A 91 -17.45 9.87 -3.38
CA GLY A 91 -16.47 10.36 -4.36
C GLY A 91 -15.37 11.18 -3.69
N ASP A 92 -14.37 11.60 -4.46
CA ASP A 92 -13.17 12.26 -3.94
C ASP A 92 -13.18 13.79 -4.06
N SER A 93 -14.13 14.35 -4.81
CA SER A 93 -14.34 15.79 -4.93
C SER A 93 -15.73 16.17 -5.41
N VAL A 94 -16.03 17.46 -5.34
CA VAL A 94 -17.17 18.12 -5.99
C VAL A 94 -16.72 19.36 -6.75
N VAL A 95 -17.50 19.77 -7.74
CA VAL A 95 -17.32 21.05 -8.44
C VAL A 95 -18.37 22.03 -7.94
N VAL A 96 -17.90 23.10 -7.31
CA VAL A 96 -18.73 24.23 -6.91
C VAL A 96 -18.70 25.28 -8.00
N THR A 97 -19.87 25.71 -8.48
CA THR A 97 -20.00 26.73 -9.53
C THR A 97 -20.73 27.94 -8.97
N ALA A 98 -20.15 29.13 -9.18
CA ALA A 98 -20.83 30.41 -8.99
C ALA A 98 -21.13 31.03 -10.36
N SER A 99 -22.39 31.34 -10.60
CA SER A 99 -22.87 32.06 -11.79
C SER A 99 -23.28 33.48 -11.39
N LEU A 100 -22.80 34.49 -12.10
CA LEU A 100 -23.18 35.88 -11.82
C LEU A 100 -24.65 36.13 -12.20
N ILE A 101 -25.47 36.66 -11.29
CA ILE A 101 -26.89 36.93 -11.55
C ILE A 101 -27.05 37.91 -12.71
N ALA A 102 -26.23 38.97 -12.75
CA ALA A 102 -26.30 39.99 -13.79
C ALA A 102 -25.83 39.49 -15.17
N ARG A 103 -25.02 38.42 -15.21
CA ARG A 103 -24.51 37.78 -16.44
C ARG A 103 -24.37 36.27 -16.22
N PRO A 104 -25.45 35.48 -16.37
CA PRO A 104 -25.45 34.05 -16.00
C PRO A 104 -24.39 33.19 -16.70
N ASP A 105 -23.96 33.59 -17.90
CA ASP A 105 -22.87 32.91 -18.65
C ASP A 105 -21.49 33.13 -18.02
N SER A 106 -21.33 34.14 -17.16
CA SER A 106 -20.10 34.38 -16.41
C SER A 106 -20.08 33.47 -15.17
N VAL A 107 -19.35 32.37 -15.30
CA VAL A 107 -19.18 31.38 -14.25
C VAL A 107 -17.76 31.33 -13.70
N ARG A 108 -17.64 30.92 -12.43
CA ARG A 108 -16.39 30.50 -11.80
C ARG A 108 -16.58 29.14 -11.16
N ARG A 109 -15.52 28.33 -11.16
CA ARG A 109 -15.54 26.97 -10.62
C ARG A 109 -14.42 26.79 -9.61
N SER A 110 -14.74 26.04 -8.55
CA SER A 110 -13.78 25.52 -7.59
C SER A 110 -13.95 24.01 -7.49
N VAL A 111 -12.86 23.26 -7.56
CA VAL A 111 -12.88 21.83 -7.24
C VAL A 111 -12.57 21.68 -5.75
N VAL A 112 -13.55 21.18 -5.01
CA VAL A 112 -13.40 20.92 -3.57
C VAL A 112 -13.13 19.44 -3.37
N PHE A 113 -11.90 19.11 -2.95
CA PHE A 113 -11.45 17.75 -2.67
C PHE A 113 -11.81 17.34 -1.24
N PHE A 114 -12.23 16.09 -1.08
CA PHE A 114 -12.40 15.49 0.23
C PHE A 114 -11.08 14.95 0.75
N LEU A 115 -10.76 15.28 2.00
CA LEU A 115 -9.52 14.88 2.66
C LEU A 115 -9.85 13.91 3.80
N PRO A 116 -9.19 12.74 3.89
CA PRO A 116 -9.40 11.83 5.01
C PRO A 116 -9.10 12.52 6.35
N ASP A 117 -9.93 12.26 7.35
CA ASP A 117 -9.78 12.79 8.72
C ASP A 117 -8.91 11.85 9.58
N GLY A 118 -8.20 12.39 10.59
CA GLY A 118 -7.29 11.64 11.47
C GLY A 118 -5.78 11.73 11.17
N LEU A 119 -4.95 11.03 11.96
CA LEU A 119 -3.46 11.07 11.94
C LEU A 119 -2.88 10.01 10.99
N PRO A 120 -1.72 10.22 10.31
CA PRO A 120 -0.56 11.05 10.70
C PRO A 120 -0.40 12.39 9.95
N ASP A 121 0.57 13.21 10.39
CA ASP A 121 0.93 14.54 9.85
C ASP A 121 1.33 14.54 8.36
N SER A 122 1.47 13.37 7.76
CA SER A 122 1.92 13.22 6.39
C SER A 122 1.35 11.95 5.76
N TYR A 123 0.55 12.12 4.71
CA TYR A 123 0.07 11.02 3.88
C TYR A 123 0.00 11.45 2.41
N GLN A 124 -0.13 10.48 1.53
CA GLN A 124 -0.38 10.68 0.12
C GLN A 124 -1.50 9.75 -0.36
N MET A 125 -2.31 10.22 -1.30
CA MET A 125 -3.40 9.48 -1.90
C MET A 125 -3.36 9.69 -3.42
N ALA A 126 -3.46 8.60 -4.16
CA ALA A 126 -3.48 8.61 -5.62
C ALA A 126 -4.84 8.04 -6.09
N LEU A 127 -5.55 8.77 -6.95
CA LEU A 127 -6.85 8.37 -7.47
C LEU A 127 -6.87 8.48 -9.00
N PRO A 128 -7.15 7.37 -9.73
CA PRO A 128 -7.39 6.01 -9.21
C PRO A 128 -6.14 5.40 -8.55
N ARG A 129 -6.32 4.44 -7.64
CA ARG A 129 -5.24 3.74 -6.93
C ARG A 129 -4.44 2.80 -7.82
N ALA A 130 -4.98 2.45 -8.98
CA ALA A 130 -4.31 1.77 -10.08
C ALA A 130 -4.65 2.47 -11.39
N VAL A 131 -3.62 2.88 -12.13
CA VAL A 131 -3.74 3.57 -13.42
C VAL A 131 -3.93 2.52 -14.51
N GLU A 132 -5.01 2.62 -15.26
CA GLU A 132 -5.24 1.73 -16.39
C GLU A 132 -4.51 2.24 -17.64
N ILE A 133 -3.61 1.42 -18.18
CA ILE A 133 -2.76 1.81 -19.31
C ILE A 133 -3.61 2.10 -20.55
N ALA A 134 -4.67 1.32 -20.77
CA ALA A 134 -5.51 1.42 -21.96
C ALA A 134 -6.52 2.57 -21.92
N VAL A 135 -6.73 3.20 -20.76
CA VAL A 135 -7.76 4.23 -20.57
C VAL A 135 -7.09 5.58 -20.26
N PRO A 136 -7.16 6.58 -21.15
CA PRO A 136 -6.42 7.83 -21.04
C PRO A 136 -7.01 8.77 -19.99
N ARG A 137 -6.87 8.41 -18.70
CA ARG A 137 -7.32 9.20 -17.56
C ARG A 137 -6.15 9.77 -16.77
N PRO A 138 -6.22 11.05 -16.35
CA PRO A 138 -5.19 11.63 -15.50
C PRO A 138 -5.20 10.95 -14.12
N LEU A 139 -4.04 10.91 -13.49
CA LEU A 139 -3.92 10.51 -12.08
C LEU A 139 -3.97 11.76 -11.21
N ARG A 140 -4.88 11.80 -10.25
CA ARG A 140 -4.89 12.84 -9.24
C ARG A 140 -4.11 12.39 -8.03
N ILE A 141 -3.25 13.26 -7.52
CA ILE A 141 -2.44 13.00 -6.34
C ILE A 141 -2.72 14.09 -5.32
N ILE A 142 -3.14 13.67 -4.13
CA ILE A 142 -3.30 14.53 -2.97
C ILE A 142 -2.24 14.15 -1.94
N VAL A 143 -1.56 15.17 -1.41
CA VAL A 143 -0.46 14.98 -0.47
C VAL A 143 -0.68 15.92 0.71
N ARG A 144 -0.73 15.36 1.92
CA ARG A 144 -0.74 16.13 3.17
C ARG A 144 0.66 16.14 3.78
N ARG A 145 1.07 17.28 4.31
CA ARG A 145 2.37 17.48 4.96
C ARG A 145 2.26 18.23 6.29
N PRO A 146 3.28 18.11 7.16
CA PRO A 146 3.33 18.88 8.40
C PRO A 146 3.43 20.38 8.10
N ALA A 147 3.07 21.20 9.09
CA ALA A 147 2.92 22.65 8.93
C ALA A 147 4.19 23.40 8.50
N ASN A 148 5.37 22.80 8.63
CA ASN A 148 6.62 23.41 8.15
C ASN A 148 6.77 23.35 6.62
N VAL A 149 6.01 22.50 5.91
CA VAL A 149 5.98 22.46 4.44
C VAL A 149 4.96 23.47 3.94
N GLN A 150 5.42 24.48 3.20
CA GLN A 150 4.60 25.60 2.73
C GLN A 150 4.52 25.66 1.19
N ARG A 151 5.41 24.96 0.48
CA ARG A 151 5.32 24.74 -0.96
C ARG A 151 5.68 23.30 -1.30
N MET A 152 4.99 22.75 -2.29
CA MET A 152 5.33 21.46 -2.88
C MET A 152 5.40 21.56 -4.39
N ASP A 153 6.42 20.92 -4.97
CA ASP A 153 6.58 20.78 -6.40
C ASP A 153 6.61 19.30 -6.78
N TYR A 154 5.91 18.94 -7.85
CA TYR A 154 6.06 17.65 -8.51
C TYR A 154 7.16 17.77 -9.57
N VAL A 155 8.14 16.87 -9.49
CA VAL A 155 9.27 16.81 -10.42
C VAL A 155 9.13 15.54 -11.25
N THR A 156 8.94 15.67 -12.56
CA THR A 156 8.73 14.53 -13.46
C THR A 156 10.01 13.69 -13.60
N ARG A 157 9.92 12.49 -14.19
CA ARG A 157 11.10 11.69 -14.57
C ARG A 157 12.10 12.43 -15.45
N LEU A 158 11.63 13.41 -16.21
CA LEU A 158 12.43 14.24 -17.12
C LEU A 158 12.96 15.51 -16.42
N ASN A 159 12.83 15.60 -15.09
CA ASN A 159 13.20 16.75 -14.27
C ASN A 159 12.42 18.04 -14.58
N GLU A 160 11.26 17.94 -15.21
CA GLU A 160 10.35 19.09 -15.33
C GLU A 160 9.70 19.37 -13.97
N VAL A 161 9.65 20.63 -13.57
CA VAL A 161 9.08 21.05 -12.28
C VAL A 161 7.68 21.61 -12.49
N ARG A 162 6.70 21.10 -11.73
CA ARG A 162 5.32 21.58 -11.73
C ARG A 162 4.87 21.90 -10.30
N PRO A 163 4.52 23.16 -10.01
CA PRO A 163 3.99 23.51 -8.70
C PRO A 163 2.71 22.74 -8.40
N MET A 164 2.60 22.21 -7.18
CA MET A 164 1.35 21.63 -6.70
C MET A 164 0.42 22.71 -6.15
N TYR A 165 -0.88 22.52 -6.32
CA TYR A 165 -1.89 23.47 -5.87
C TYR A 165 -2.20 23.25 -4.38
N PRO A 166 -2.07 24.28 -3.52
CA PRO A 166 -2.46 24.16 -2.11
C PRO A 166 -3.97 24.02 -1.98
N LEU A 167 -4.40 23.16 -1.06
CA LEU A 167 -5.82 22.90 -0.76
C LEU A 167 -6.25 23.48 0.60
N GLY A 168 -5.31 23.97 1.41
CA GLY A 168 -5.52 24.18 2.85
C GLY A 168 -5.23 22.90 3.65
N PHE A 169 -5.31 22.97 4.98
CA PHE A 169 -5.03 21.83 5.89
C PHE A 169 -3.65 21.16 5.72
N GLY A 170 -2.66 21.89 5.19
CA GLY A 170 -1.34 21.33 4.85
C GLY A 170 -1.37 20.36 3.66
N ALA A 171 -2.46 20.35 2.88
CA ALA A 171 -2.64 19.49 1.73
C ALA A 171 -2.36 20.22 0.41
N PHE A 172 -1.82 19.47 -0.55
CA PHE A 172 -1.49 19.90 -1.90
C PHE A 172 -2.02 18.89 -2.91
N THR A 173 -2.36 19.33 -4.11
CA THR A 173 -2.80 18.45 -5.20
C THR A 173 -2.11 18.75 -6.51
N ILE A 174 -2.01 17.72 -7.33
CA ILE A 174 -1.70 17.83 -8.75
C ILE A 174 -2.47 16.74 -9.51
N ALA A 175 -2.74 16.95 -10.79
CA ALA A 175 -3.10 15.86 -11.68
C ALA A 175 -2.04 15.69 -12.74
N VAL A 176 -1.61 14.45 -12.91
CA VAL A 176 -0.57 14.04 -13.83
C VAL A 176 -1.25 13.50 -15.08
N PRO A 177 -0.99 14.06 -16.27
CA PRO A 177 -1.57 13.59 -17.52
C PRO A 177 -1.25 12.12 -17.77
N HIS A 178 -2.21 11.37 -18.33
CA HIS A 178 -2.05 9.95 -18.60
C HIS A 178 -0.79 9.62 -19.41
N ALA A 179 -0.54 10.38 -20.48
CA ALA A 179 0.62 10.21 -21.35
C ALA A 179 1.95 10.25 -20.58
N GLU A 180 2.04 11.05 -19.52
CA GLU A 180 3.23 11.13 -18.67
C GLU A 180 3.37 9.92 -17.75
N LEU A 181 2.25 9.43 -17.19
CA LEU A 181 2.24 8.26 -16.32
C LEU A 181 2.82 7.05 -17.04
N ILE A 182 2.34 6.79 -18.25
CA ILE A 182 2.73 5.63 -19.06
C ILE A 182 4.07 5.82 -19.77
N ALA A 183 4.62 7.03 -19.82
CA ALA A 183 5.90 7.29 -20.47
C ALA A 183 7.04 6.53 -19.76
N GLY A 184 7.68 5.59 -20.46
CA GLY A 184 8.73 4.75 -19.89
C GLY A 184 8.23 3.65 -18.94
N TYR A 185 6.91 3.41 -18.90
CA TYR A 185 6.37 2.23 -18.24
C TYR A 185 6.89 0.95 -18.90
N ARG A 186 7.27 -0.03 -18.08
CA ARG A 186 7.73 -1.35 -18.54
C ARG A 186 6.66 -2.38 -18.20
N PRO A 187 6.19 -3.20 -19.16
CA PRO A 187 5.21 -4.25 -18.88
C PRO A 187 5.69 -5.22 -17.80
N ARG A 188 4.72 -5.80 -17.06
CA ARG A 188 4.87 -6.85 -16.03
C ARG A 188 5.49 -6.42 -14.72
N SER A 189 5.66 -5.13 -14.46
CA SER A 189 6.23 -4.62 -13.22
C SER A 189 5.20 -4.33 -12.12
N LEU A 190 3.88 -4.39 -12.44
CA LEU A 190 2.73 -3.88 -11.66
C LEU A 190 2.77 -2.38 -11.34
N ARG A 191 3.93 -1.74 -11.40
CA ARG A 191 4.18 -0.41 -10.82
C ARG A 191 5.21 0.35 -11.63
N SER A 192 5.26 1.66 -11.49
CA SER A 192 6.40 2.43 -11.97
C SER A 192 6.60 3.69 -11.16
N PHE A 193 7.87 4.00 -10.88
CA PHE A 193 8.30 5.30 -10.36
C PHE A 193 7.94 6.37 -11.38
N ILE A 194 7.16 7.39 -11.05
CA ILE A 194 6.72 8.45 -11.99
C ILE A 194 7.37 9.82 -11.77
N GLY A 195 8.07 10.02 -10.65
CA GLY A 195 8.69 11.31 -10.35
C GLY A 195 8.92 11.50 -8.86
N PHE A 196 9.17 12.75 -8.48
CA PHE A 196 9.45 13.14 -7.10
C PHE A 196 8.47 14.20 -6.62
N PHE A 197 8.32 14.30 -5.30
CA PHE A 197 7.82 15.49 -4.63
C PHE A 197 8.97 16.20 -3.92
N ASP A 198 9.18 17.46 -4.26
CA ASP A 198 10.06 18.36 -3.51
C ASP A 198 9.22 19.18 -2.53
N GLU A 199 9.65 19.19 -1.27
CA GLU A 199 8.99 19.86 -0.16
C GLU A 199 9.85 21.05 0.28
N PHE A 200 9.22 22.22 0.41
CA PHE A 200 9.92 23.46 0.77
C PHE A 200 9.25 24.15 1.96
N ASP A 201 10.07 24.85 2.75
CA ASP A 201 9.57 25.78 3.77
C ASP A 201 9.14 27.13 3.17
N ALA A 202 8.72 28.06 4.04
CA ALA A 202 8.32 29.40 3.65
C ALA A 202 9.46 30.25 3.04
N GLY A 203 10.72 29.94 3.39
CA GLY A 203 11.90 30.62 2.86
C GLY A 203 12.40 30.07 1.53
N GLY A 204 11.79 28.98 1.04
CA GLY A 204 12.19 28.30 -0.21
C GLY A 204 13.32 27.29 -0.03
N LEU A 205 13.71 26.94 1.20
CA LEU A 205 14.66 25.86 1.44
C LEU A 205 13.98 24.52 1.14
N ARG A 206 14.63 23.68 0.31
CA ARG A 206 14.15 22.31 0.07
C ARG A 206 14.42 21.45 1.31
N LEU A 207 13.35 21.12 2.02
CA LEU A 207 13.36 20.28 3.21
C LEU A 207 13.60 18.82 2.85
N ARG A 208 12.97 18.34 1.77
CA ARG A 208 13.00 16.92 1.40
C ARG A 208 12.67 16.71 -0.07
N ARG A 209 13.15 15.61 -0.64
CA ARG A 209 12.71 15.01 -1.90
C ARG A 209 12.19 13.60 -1.64
N VAL A 210 11.01 13.26 -2.14
CA VAL A 210 10.37 11.94 -1.95
C VAL A 210 10.05 11.30 -3.29
N ASN A 211 10.37 10.02 -3.45
CA ASN A 211 10.02 9.26 -4.65
C ASN A 211 8.53 8.96 -4.69
N PHE A 212 7.94 8.98 -5.88
CA PHE A 212 6.55 8.61 -6.07
C PHE A 212 6.40 7.50 -7.11
N THR A 213 5.71 6.44 -6.71
CA THR A 213 5.46 5.23 -7.50
C THR A 213 3.96 5.01 -7.57
N VAL A 214 3.47 4.56 -8.71
CA VAL A 214 2.04 4.29 -8.93
C VAL A 214 1.85 2.87 -9.44
N ASN A 215 0.69 2.31 -9.12
CA ASN A 215 0.26 1.00 -9.61
C ASN A 215 -0.31 1.13 -11.02
N PHE A 216 -0.03 0.15 -11.88
CA PHE A 216 -0.53 0.09 -13.25
C PHE A 216 -1.32 -1.18 -13.49
N ARG A 217 -2.55 -1.00 -13.97
CA ARG A 217 -3.34 -2.08 -14.54
C ARG A 217 -2.99 -2.22 -16.02
N GLU A 218 -2.26 -3.29 -16.32
CA GLU A 218 -2.05 -3.80 -17.68
C GLU A 218 -3.29 -4.53 -18.24
N ALA A 219 -3.41 -4.58 -19.57
CA ALA A 219 -4.45 -5.35 -20.25
C ALA A 219 -4.39 -6.86 -19.97
N ALA A 220 -3.23 -7.37 -19.52
CA ALA A 220 -3.07 -8.77 -19.12
C ALA A 220 -3.75 -9.09 -17.77
N HIS A 221 -4.09 -8.09 -16.96
CA HIS A 221 -4.88 -8.30 -15.74
C HIS A 221 -6.35 -8.47 -16.12
N PRO A 222 -6.92 -9.69 -15.98
CA PRO A 222 -8.28 -9.94 -16.39
C PRO A 222 -9.26 -9.07 -15.60
N ASP A 223 -10.38 -8.71 -16.24
CA ASP A 223 -11.53 -8.22 -15.48
C ASP A 223 -11.97 -9.27 -14.47
N VAL A 224 -12.44 -8.82 -13.32
CA VAL A 224 -12.89 -9.69 -12.23
C VAL A 224 -14.37 -9.48 -11.95
N SER A 225 -15.05 -10.56 -11.56
CA SER A 225 -16.43 -10.47 -11.07
C SER A 225 -16.43 -9.78 -9.72
N ILE A 226 -17.21 -8.71 -9.58
CA ILE A 226 -17.33 -7.94 -8.34
C ILE A 226 -18.69 -8.21 -7.72
N THR A 227 -18.67 -8.69 -6.48
CA THR A 227 -19.86 -8.91 -5.67
C THR A 227 -19.97 -7.81 -4.63
N ALA A 228 -21.07 -7.05 -4.64
CA ALA A 228 -21.37 -6.07 -3.60
C ALA A 228 -21.74 -6.78 -2.29
N LEU A 229 -21.17 -6.33 -1.17
CA LEU A 229 -21.42 -6.85 0.17
C LEU A 229 -22.10 -5.80 1.08
N GLY A 230 -22.70 -4.78 0.46
CA GLY A 230 -23.29 -3.61 1.10
C GLY A 230 -22.89 -2.31 0.41
N ALA A 231 -23.29 -1.18 0.98
CA ALA A 231 -22.94 0.14 0.45
C ALA A 231 -21.45 0.51 0.65
N ASP A 232 -20.77 -0.17 1.58
CA ASP A 232 -19.43 0.14 2.07
C ASP A 232 -18.44 -1.02 1.88
N ALA A 233 -18.82 -2.08 1.19
CA ALA A 233 -17.97 -3.24 0.96
C ALA A 233 -18.29 -3.96 -0.36
N GLN A 234 -17.26 -4.46 -1.02
CA GLN A 234 -17.37 -5.33 -2.19
C GLN A 234 -16.20 -6.31 -2.23
N ARG A 235 -16.33 -7.41 -2.98
CA ARG A 235 -15.24 -8.40 -3.14
C ARG A 235 -15.12 -8.91 -4.56
N SER A 236 -13.94 -9.40 -4.89
CA SER A 236 -13.65 -10.28 -6.03
C SER A 236 -13.20 -11.66 -5.51
N ALA A 237 -12.48 -12.44 -6.32
CA ALA A 237 -12.02 -13.77 -5.93
C ALA A 237 -10.92 -13.74 -4.86
N HIS A 238 -10.03 -12.75 -4.91
CA HIS A 238 -8.83 -12.65 -4.04
C HIS A 238 -8.78 -11.37 -3.19
N LEU A 239 -9.75 -10.47 -3.34
CA LEU A 239 -9.69 -9.14 -2.73
C LEU A 239 -11.03 -8.73 -2.10
N LEU A 240 -10.96 -8.29 -0.85
CA LEU A 240 -12.04 -7.60 -0.16
C LEU A 240 -11.74 -6.09 -0.15
N ASN A 241 -12.62 -5.28 -0.70
CA ASN A 241 -12.53 -3.83 -0.57
C ASN A 241 -13.53 -3.32 0.47
N LEU A 242 -13.03 -2.59 1.47
CA LEU A 242 -13.82 -1.91 2.48
C LEU A 242 -13.67 -0.40 2.33
N ARG A 243 -14.78 0.32 2.19
CA ARG A 243 -14.76 1.78 2.31
C ARG A 243 -14.38 2.17 3.74
N HIS A 244 -13.42 3.07 3.89
CA HIS A 244 -12.93 3.53 5.18
C HIS A 244 -12.43 4.98 5.02
N ASP A 245 -13.21 5.92 5.56
CA ASP A 245 -13.04 7.36 5.29
C ASP A 245 -12.07 8.05 6.27
N GLU A 246 -11.83 7.45 7.43
CA GLU A 246 -10.79 7.85 8.39
C GLU A 246 -9.43 7.29 7.98
N VAL A 247 -8.34 8.02 8.21
CA VAL A 247 -7.00 7.52 7.92
C VAL A 247 -6.71 6.24 8.68
N SER A 248 -6.38 5.17 7.95
CA SER A 248 -5.98 3.89 8.52
C SER A 248 -4.82 3.29 7.73
N VAL A 249 -3.68 3.18 8.43
CA VAL A 249 -2.39 2.80 7.84
C VAL A 249 -1.92 1.41 8.25
N ASN A 250 -2.61 0.79 9.21
CA ASN A 250 -2.27 -0.51 9.77
C ASN A 250 -3.48 -1.44 9.78
N ALA A 251 -3.21 -2.74 9.82
CA ALA A 251 -4.18 -3.69 10.33
C ALA A 251 -4.51 -3.35 11.79
N THR A 252 -5.80 -3.28 12.12
CA THR A 252 -6.28 -3.05 13.47
C THR A 252 -7.36 -4.07 13.81
N PRO A 253 -7.59 -4.37 15.10
CA PRO A 253 -8.70 -5.24 15.52
C PRO A 253 -10.04 -4.87 14.88
N ASN A 254 -10.36 -3.57 14.80
CA ASN A 254 -11.62 -3.10 14.21
C ASN A 254 -11.70 -3.37 12.70
N VAL A 255 -10.61 -3.16 11.96
CA VAL A 255 -10.57 -3.45 10.51
C VAL A 255 -10.66 -4.95 10.26
N VAL A 256 -9.93 -5.76 11.03
CA VAL A 256 -9.90 -7.22 10.89
C VAL A 256 -11.26 -7.83 11.24
N ALA A 257 -11.86 -7.44 12.37
CA ALA A 257 -13.20 -7.89 12.76
C ALA A 257 -14.26 -7.51 11.71
N ARG A 258 -14.18 -6.30 11.15
CA ARG A 258 -15.07 -5.87 10.06
C ARG A 258 -14.88 -6.70 8.79
N ALA A 259 -13.63 -7.03 8.42
CA ALA A 259 -13.35 -7.88 7.28
C ALA A 259 -13.97 -9.28 7.46
N ILE A 260 -13.78 -9.89 8.64
CA ILE A 260 -14.38 -11.19 8.99
C ILE A 260 -15.91 -11.12 8.91
N ALA A 261 -16.53 -10.08 9.47
CA ALA A 261 -17.97 -9.90 9.42
C ALA A 261 -18.51 -9.79 7.98
N ARG A 262 -17.75 -9.17 7.07
CA ARG A 262 -18.13 -9.08 5.63
C ARG A 262 -17.90 -10.37 4.87
N LEU A 263 -16.89 -11.15 5.23
CA LEU A 263 -16.60 -12.44 4.61
C LEU A 263 -17.49 -13.57 5.18
N GLY A 264 -18.03 -13.40 6.38
CA GLY A 264 -18.77 -14.45 7.08
C GLY A 264 -17.90 -15.62 7.55
N SER A 265 -16.56 -15.46 7.53
CA SER A 265 -15.60 -16.51 7.85
C SER A 265 -14.31 -15.93 8.40
N SER A 266 -13.74 -16.65 9.37
CA SER A 266 -12.37 -16.46 9.86
C SER A 266 -11.47 -17.64 9.53
N ASP A 267 -11.83 -18.45 8.53
CA ASP A 267 -11.04 -19.62 8.10
C ASP A 267 -9.87 -19.17 7.22
N PHE A 268 -8.91 -18.46 7.81
CA PHE A 268 -7.65 -18.08 7.16
C PHE A 268 -6.53 -17.97 8.19
N ASP A 269 -5.29 -18.03 7.70
CA ASP A 269 -4.08 -18.04 8.54
C ASP A 269 -3.49 -16.63 8.66
N PHE A 270 -3.57 -15.81 7.61
CA PHE A 270 -3.07 -14.43 7.62
C PHE A 270 -4.07 -13.45 6.99
N ILE A 271 -4.02 -12.19 7.43
CA ILE A 271 -4.76 -11.09 6.80
C ILE A 271 -3.80 -9.96 6.40
N ALA A 272 -3.76 -9.64 5.11
CA ALA A 272 -3.03 -8.50 4.56
C ALA A 272 -3.98 -7.30 4.44
N VAL A 273 -3.64 -6.17 5.05
CA VAL A 273 -4.45 -4.94 5.02
C VAL A 273 -3.68 -3.83 4.29
N ILE A 274 -4.19 -3.43 3.13
CA ILE A 274 -3.70 -2.32 2.33
C ILE A 274 -4.41 -1.05 2.79
N ALA A 275 -3.62 -0.10 3.28
CA ALA A 275 -4.08 1.17 3.85
C ALA A 275 -4.91 2.00 2.85
N ASN A 276 -5.77 2.88 3.35
CA ASN A 276 -6.58 3.77 2.51
C ASN A 276 -5.79 4.98 1.97
N VAL A 277 -4.68 5.30 2.62
CA VAL A 277 -3.69 6.29 2.21
C VAL A 277 -2.29 5.71 2.32
N SER A 278 -1.35 6.26 1.57
CA SER A 278 0.06 5.88 1.65
C SER A 278 0.83 6.81 2.60
N THR A 279 1.73 6.27 3.42
CA THR A 279 2.57 7.04 4.37
C THR A 279 4.05 6.72 4.21
N ALA A 280 4.92 7.27 5.06
CA ALA A 280 6.33 6.89 5.10
C ALA A 280 6.58 5.58 5.88
N ASN A 281 5.55 5.01 6.51
CA ASN A 281 5.68 3.77 7.26
C ASN A 281 5.91 2.60 6.31
N ASN A 282 6.73 1.66 6.74
CA ASN A 282 6.95 0.43 6.00
C ASN A 282 5.87 -0.61 6.36
N ARG A 283 5.71 -1.60 5.48
CA ARG A 283 4.93 -2.80 5.80
C ARG A 283 5.48 -3.48 7.06
N ASN A 284 4.61 -4.14 7.80
CA ASN A 284 4.98 -4.82 9.03
C ASN A 284 4.06 -5.99 9.31
N TYR A 285 4.59 -6.98 10.02
CA TYR A 285 3.84 -8.10 10.57
C TYR A 285 3.48 -7.89 12.05
N GLN A 286 2.26 -8.26 12.41
CA GLN A 286 1.76 -8.29 13.78
C GLN A 286 1.27 -9.70 14.11
N SER A 287 1.90 -10.33 15.11
CA SER A 287 1.49 -11.64 15.57
C SER A 287 0.17 -11.55 16.34
N ILE A 288 -0.80 -12.38 15.97
CA ILE A 288 -2.09 -12.52 16.67
C ILE A 288 -2.06 -13.76 17.54
N ARG A 289 -1.45 -14.85 17.05
CA ARG A 289 -1.38 -16.13 17.77
C ARG A 289 -0.04 -16.82 17.52
N ASN A 290 0.55 -17.34 18.59
CA ASN A 290 1.62 -18.33 18.50
C ASN A 290 1.25 -19.60 19.25
N ASP A 291 1.07 -20.69 18.52
CA ASP A 291 0.79 -22.04 19.01
C ASP A 291 2.00 -23.00 18.89
N ILE A 292 3.17 -22.47 18.51
CA ILE A 292 4.39 -23.27 18.28
C ILE A 292 5.29 -23.19 19.51
N THR A 293 5.73 -24.33 20.03
CA THR A 293 6.83 -24.44 21.00
C THR A 293 8.13 -24.82 20.30
N GLY A 294 9.27 -24.60 20.95
CA GLY A 294 10.58 -24.93 20.36
C GLY A 294 11.17 -23.87 19.44
N LEU A 295 10.61 -22.65 19.42
CA LEU A 295 11.16 -21.50 18.67
C LEU A 295 11.97 -20.52 19.53
N GLY A 296 12.04 -20.73 20.85
CA GLY A 296 12.53 -19.71 21.78
C GLY A 296 11.53 -18.56 22.04
N HIS A 297 10.27 -18.72 21.60
CA HIS A 297 9.18 -17.77 21.85
C HIS A 297 8.10 -18.41 22.75
N SER A 298 7.40 -17.58 23.53
CA SER A 298 6.23 -18.02 24.30
C SER A 298 5.04 -18.36 23.39
N VAL A 299 4.23 -19.32 23.82
CA VAL A 299 2.90 -19.56 23.23
C VAL A 299 1.96 -18.47 23.75
N PHE A 300 1.14 -17.91 22.87
CA PHE A 300 0.14 -16.89 23.22
C PHE A 300 -1.01 -16.88 22.20
N ASP A 301 -2.14 -16.29 22.59
CA ASP A 301 -3.32 -16.17 21.75
C ASP A 301 -4.06 -14.86 22.04
N PHE A 302 -4.03 -13.93 21.08
CA PHE A 302 -4.75 -12.66 21.14
C PHE A 302 -6.01 -12.65 20.25
N SER A 303 -6.50 -13.81 19.81
CA SER A 303 -7.63 -13.90 18.87
C SER A 303 -8.88 -13.18 19.38
N SER A 304 -9.14 -13.22 20.69
CA SER A 304 -10.26 -12.50 21.32
C SER A 304 -10.14 -10.99 21.19
N THR A 305 -8.96 -10.43 21.44
CA THR A 305 -8.67 -8.99 21.28
C THR A 305 -8.81 -8.53 19.84
N TRP A 306 -8.44 -9.39 18.89
CA TRP A 306 -8.51 -9.09 17.45
C TRP A 306 -9.87 -9.39 16.83
N GLY A 307 -10.80 -10.00 17.57
CA GLY A 307 -12.09 -10.44 17.03
C GLY A 307 -11.94 -11.52 15.96
N THR A 308 -10.89 -12.34 16.04
CA THR A 308 -10.59 -13.42 15.09
C THR A 308 -10.93 -14.79 15.65
N GLY A 309 -11.10 -15.78 14.77
CA GLY A 309 -11.07 -17.19 15.16
C GLY A 309 -9.63 -17.65 15.46
N PRO A 310 -9.47 -18.84 16.08
CA PRO A 310 -8.15 -19.35 16.52
C PRO A 310 -7.21 -19.66 15.35
N ARG A 311 -7.70 -19.72 14.10
CA ARG A 311 -6.86 -20.00 12.93
C ARG A 311 -5.95 -18.83 12.56
N VAL A 312 -6.36 -17.59 12.86
CA VAL A 312 -5.64 -16.40 12.39
C VAL A 312 -4.34 -16.22 13.17
N LEU A 313 -3.22 -16.38 12.49
CA LEU A 313 -1.88 -16.35 13.06
C LEU A 313 -1.33 -14.94 13.17
N GLY A 314 -1.62 -14.08 12.20
CA GLY A 314 -1.15 -12.69 12.21
C GLY A 314 -1.73 -11.81 11.11
N ALA A 315 -1.45 -10.53 11.23
CA ALA A 315 -1.84 -9.52 10.27
C ALA A 315 -0.61 -8.85 9.65
N ILE A 316 -0.71 -8.48 8.37
CA ILE A 316 0.32 -7.75 7.64
C ILE A 316 -0.26 -6.41 7.24
N SER A 317 0.39 -5.34 7.67
CA SER A 317 0.00 -3.98 7.31
C SER A 317 0.76 -3.53 6.08
N TYR A 318 0.08 -2.90 5.12
CA TYR A 318 0.71 -2.21 3.98
C TYR A 318 0.35 -0.72 4.02
N PRO A 319 1.12 0.10 4.75
CA PRO A 319 0.96 1.56 4.77
C PRO A 319 1.31 2.25 3.46
N ILE A 320 1.79 1.51 2.46
CA ILE A 320 2.08 1.98 1.10
C ILE A 320 1.53 0.90 0.14
N ASP A 321 0.53 1.25 -0.66
CA ASP A 321 -0.10 0.28 -1.57
C ASP A 321 0.83 -0.23 -2.67
N SER A 322 1.71 0.63 -3.17
CA SER A 322 2.77 0.24 -4.11
C SER A 322 3.85 -0.66 -3.49
N TYR A 323 3.68 -1.13 -2.25
CA TYR A 323 4.48 -2.23 -1.68
C TYR A 323 3.72 -3.56 -1.64
N PHE A 324 2.42 -3.59 -1.94
CA PHE A 324 1.62 -4.82 -1.90
C PHE A 324 1.70 -5.65 -3.19
N ASP A 325 2.51 -6.70 -3.18
CA ASP A 325 2.50 -7.80 -4.17
C ASP A 325 2.67 -9.10 -3.37
N ALA A 326 1.69 -10.01 -3.48
CA ALA A 326 1.65 -11.19 -2.63
C ALA A 326 2.78 -12.20 -2.92
N ALA A 327 3.39 -12.16 -4.11
CA ALA A 327 4.53 -13.00 -4.47
C ALA A 327 5.89 -12.40 -4.08
N GLU A 328 5.92 -11.11 -3.75
CA GLU A 328 7.15 -10.33 -3.65
C GLU A 328 7.95 -10.69 -2.39
N LYS A 329 9.29 -10.68 -2.54
CA LYS A 329 10.26 -11.01 -1.49
C LYS A 329 9.88 -10.44 -0.14
N ALA A 330 9.50 -9.18 -0.10
CA ALA A 330 9.30 -8.51 1.16
C ALA A 330 7.90 -8.72 1.76
N THR A 331 6.87 -9.07 0.99
CA THR A 331 5.65 -9.68 1.55
C THR A 331 5.99 -11.01 2.24
N LEU A 332 6.82 -11.84 1.61
CA LEU A 332 7.24 -13.11 2.20
C LEU A 332 8.10 -12.92 3.45
N HIS A 333 8.92 -11.86 3.50
CA HIS A 333 9.65 -11.45 4.70
C HIS A 333 8.70 -11.14 5.86
N GLU A 334 7.63 -10.36 5.61
CA GLU A 334 6.62 -10.08 6.63
C GLU A 334 5.90 -11.35 7.11
N ILE A 335 5.54 -12.26 6.20
CA ILE A 335 4.99 -13.58 6.58
C ILE A 335 6.00 -14.37 7.42
N GLY A 336 7.29 -14.31 7.06
CA GLY A 336 8.39 -14.97 7.74
C GLY A 336 8.57 -14.53 9.20
N HIS A 337 8.13 -13.32 9.58
CA HIS A 337 8.11 -12.89 10.98
C HIS A 337 7.28 -13.80 11.89
N ARG A 338 6.38 -14.64 11.35
CA ARG A 338 5.70 -15.71 12.11
C ARG A 338 6.69 -16.73 12.72
N TRP A 339 7.84 -16.96 12.08
CA TRP A 339 8.81 -18.01 12.39
C TRP A 339 10.25 -17.52 12.49
N ILE A 340 10.46 -16.20 12.60
CA ILE A 340 11.80 -15.60 12.62
C ILE A 340 12.61 -16.03 13.87
N ASN A 341 13.86 -15.58 13.97
CA ASN A 341 14.74 -15.86 15.09
C ASN A 341 14.23 -15.25 16.41
N PHE A 342 13.43 -16.04 17.11
CA PHE A 342 13.07 -15.83 18.50
C PHE A 342 14.04 -16.51 19.48
N GLY A 343 15.08 -17.19 18.97
CA GLY A 343 16.00 -18.00 19.76
C GLY A 343 16.63 -17.21 20.90
N THR A 344 16.59 -17.77 22.10
CA THR A 344 17.18 -17.19 23.31
C THR A 344 18.62 -17.64 23.56
N HIS A 345 19.17 -18.53 22.71
CA HIS A 345 20.56 -18.95 22.82
C HIS A 345 21.50 -17.74 22.64
N PRO A 346 22.55 -17.57 23.46
CA PRO A 346 23.41 -16.38 23.41
C PRO A 346 24.02 -16.08 22.04
N ALA A 347 24.35 -17.12 21.26
CA ALA A 347 24.90 -16.96 19.91
C ALA A 347 23.93 -16.29 18.91
N LEU A 348 22.61 -16.34 19.17
CA LEU A 348 21.57 -15.77 18.32
C LEU A 348 21.10 -14.40 18.81
N ALA A 349 21.50 -13.99 20.01
CA ALA A 349 20.94 -12.83 20.71
C ALA A 349 21.17 -11.51 19.97
N SER A 350 22.34 -11.33 19.34
CA SER A 350 22.66 -10.13 18.55
C SER A 350 21.82 -10.01 17.28
N GLY A 351 21.20 -11.10 16.83
CA GLY A 351 20.35 -11.13 15.65
C GLY A 351 18.89 -10.76 15.92
N ARG A 352 18.38 -10.86 17.15
CA ARG A 352 16.92 -10.80 17.36
C ARG A 352 16.33 -9.46 16.88
N PRO A 353 15.23 -9.45 16.10
CA PRO A 353 14.41 -10.60 15.72
C PRO A 353 14.88 -11.37 14.47
N HIS A 354 15.78 -10.84 13.64
CA HIS A 354 16.35 -11.52 12.46
C HIS A 354 17.56 -12.40 12.84
N TRP A 355 18.42 -12.78 11.89
CA TRP A 355 19.62 -13.56 12.21
C TRP A 355 20.81 -12.66 12.59
N PRO A 356 21.76 -13.14 13.41
CA PRO A 356 23.06 -12.47 13.52
C PRO A 356 23.75 -12.54 12.15
N MET A 357 24.76 -11.69 11.89
CA MET A 357 25.58 -11.81 10.67
C MET A 357 26.18 -13.21 10.59
N SER A 358 25.66 -14.02 9.67
CA SER A 358 25.88 -15.47 9.65
C SER A 358 25.38 -16.06 8.34
N THR A 359 25.63 -17.34 8.11
CA THR A 359 25.03 -18.08 6.98
C THR A 359 23.50 -18.10 7.04
N MET A 360 22.90 -18.11 8.24
CA MET A 360 21.43 -18.09 8.42
C MET A 360 20.80 -16.78 7.92
N ALA A 361 21.57 -15.68 7.94
CA ALA A 361 21.11 -14.40 7.44
C ALA A 361 21.06 -14.31 5.91
N GLY A 362 21.61 -15.29 5.17
CA GLY A 362 21.72 -15.23 3.72
C GLY A 362 20.39 -15.33 2.96
N GLY A 363 19.31 -15.75 3.65
CA GLY A 363 17.97 -15.88 3.09
C GLY A 363 17.10 -14.62 3.22
N LEU A 364 15.79 -14.81 3.02
CA LEU A 364 14.75 -13.79 3.09
C LEU A 364 14.73 -13.04 4.41
N MET A 365 15.01 -13.73 5.52
CA MET A 365 14.96 -13.13 6.84
C MET A 365 16.16 -12.22 7.10
N GLY A 366 17.28 -12.34 6.39
CA GLY A 366 18.35 -11.35 6.52
C GLY A 366 19.00 -11.31 7.91
N PHE A 367 19.81 -10.27 8.12
CA PHE A 367 20.43 -9.98 9.42
C PHE A 367 19.74 -8.80 10.13
N SER A 368 19.90 -8.70 11.45
CA SER A 368 19.36 -7.58 12.21
C SER A 368 20.31 -6.38 12.20
N MET A 369 19.78 -5.25 11.72
CA MET A 369 20.42 -3.95 11.80
C MET A 369 20.01 -3.21 13.08
N ALA A 370 20.60 -2.04 13.29
CA ALA A 370 20.23 -1.16 14.40
C ALA A 370 18.70 -0.93 14.43
N GLY A 371 18.09 -1.11 15.61
CA GLY A 371 16.64 -1.01 15.80
C GLY A 371 15.84 -2.28 15.46
N GLY A 372 16.49 -3.41 15.14
CA GLY A 372 15.80 -4.67 14.84
C GLY A 372 15.18 -4.72 13.44
N VAL A 373 15.67 -3.90 12.52
CA VAL A 373 15.24 -3.85 11.12
C VAL A 373 16.00 -4.90 10.32
N GLY A 374 15.29 -5.66 9.48
CA GLY A 374 15.90 -6.66 8.62
C GLY A 374 16.75 -6.02 7.52
N GLY A 375 17.99 -6.47 7.39
CA GLY A 375 18.92 -6.10 6.34
C GLY A 375 19.25 -7.28 5.43
N ASP A 376 19.40 -7.02 4.14
CA ASP A 376 19.90 -8.02 3.20
C ASP A 376 21.34 -8.41 3.56
N PHE A 377 21.63 -9.71 3.58
CA PHE A 377 22.97 -10.24 3.82
C PHE A 377 23.51 -10.94 2.56
N PRO A 378 23.93 -10.20 1.51
CA PRO A 378 24.44 -10.75 0.25
C PRO A 378 25.87 -11.27 0.39
N ILE A 379 26.13 -12.09 1.42
CA ILE A 379 27.45 -12.58 1.78
C ILE A 379 27.39 -14.11 1.84
N GLN A 380 28.24 -14.75 1.06
CA GLN A 380 28.54 -16.16 1.21
C GLN A 380 29.77 -16.33 2.11
N LEU A 381 29.65 -17.18 3.11
CA LEU A 381 30.75 -17.61 3.98
C LEU A 381 31.18 -19.02 3.59
N THR A 382 32.44 -19.19 3.22
CA THR A 382 33.03 -20.50 2.88
C THR A 382 33.98 -20.93 3.99
N ASP A 383 33.67 -22.04 4.67
CA ASP A 383 34.52 -22.59 5.73
C ASP A 383 35.92 -22.96 5.19
N LEU A 384 36.96 -22.64 5.96
CA LEU A 384 38.36 -22.98 5.67
C LEU A 384 38.88 -24.13 6.54
N GLY A 385 38.05 -24.73 7.40
CA GLY A 385 38.40 -25.91 8.20
C GLY A 385 39.27 -25.63 9.42
N ASN A 386 39.48 -24.35 9.77
CA ASN A 386 40.33 -23.90 10.88
C ASN A 386 39.61 -22.89 11.80
N GLY A 387 38.27 -22.91 11.82
CA GLY A 387 37.46 -21.95 12.59
C GLY A 387 37.37 -20.56 11.94
N THR A 388 37.72 -20.44 10.66
CA THR A 388 37.59 -19.21 9.88
C THR A 388 36.81 -19.46 8.59
N ALA A 389 36.17 -18.41 8.08
CA ALA A 389 35.47 -18.45 6.80
C ALA A 389 35.97 -17.36 5.86
N ARG A 390 36.06 -17.69 4.58
CA ARG A 390 36.30 -16.74 3.49
C ARG A 390 34.99 -16.12 3.04
N VAL A 391 35.00 -14.80 2.91
CA VAL A 391 33.88 -14.00 2.43
C VAL A 391 33.85 -13.96 0.91
N THR A 392 32.66 -14.11 0.33
CA THR A 392 32.35 -13.78 -1.06
C THR A 392 31.10 -12.91 -1.10
N GLN A 393 31.22 -11.69 -1.64
CA GLN A 393 30.07 -10.82 -1.85
C GLN A 393 29.26 -11.32 -3.06
N LEU A 394 27.96 -11.45 -2.86
CA LEU A 394 27.01 -11.84 -3.90
C LEU A 394 26.46 -10.60 -4.61
N PRO A 395 26.16 -10.68 -5.91
CA PRO A 395 25.50 -9.59 -6.62
C PRO A 395 24.10 -9.35 -6.04
N LEU A 396 23.65 -8.09 -6.08
CA LEU A 396 22.28 -7.72 -5.76
C LEU A 396 21.43 -7.67 -7.05
N PRO A 397 20.13 -8.04 -6.98
CA PRO A 397 19.44 -8.55 -5.80
C PRO A 397 19.86 -9.98 -5.45
N ALA A 398 20.04 -10.28 -4.16
CA ALA A 398 20.36 -11.62 -3.69
C ALA A 398 19.15 -12.57 -3.88
N PRO A 399 19.37 -13.89 -4.08
CA PRO A 399 18.30 -14.87 -4.21
C PRO A 399 17.34 -14.82 -3.01
N ALA A 400 16.03 -14.92 -3.29
CA ALA A 400 14.98 -14.79 -2.30
C ALA A 400 14.42 -16.17 -1.90
N TYR A 401 14.97 -16.76 -0.84
CA TYR A 401 14.57 -18.06 -0.28
C TYR A 401 14.60 -18.04 1.25
N PHE A 402 13.85 -18.92 1.90
CA PHE A 402 13.98 -19.18 3.33
C PHE A 402 15.19 -20.12 3.57
N ASP A 403 16.11 -19.71 4.44
CA ASP A 403 17.29 -20.49 4.83
C ASP A 403 16.88 -21.81 5.53
N PRO A 404 17.71 -22.88 5.53
CA PRO A 404 17.39 -24.10 6.26
C PRO A 404 16.97 -23.93 7.75
N PHE A 405 17.53 -22.97 8.49
CA PHE A 405 17.05 -22.65 9.85
C PHE A 405 15.67 -21.99 9.83
N ASP A 406 15.40 -21.10 8.88
CA ASP A 406 14.04 -20.56 8.66
C ASP A 406 13.07 -21.71 8.37
N LEU A 407 13.41 -22.61 7.44
CA LEU A 407 12.57 -23.74 7.06
C LEU A 407 12.35 -24.72 8.22
N TYR A 408 13.33 -24.92 9.10
CA TYR A 408 13.13 -25.68 10.34
C TYR A 408 12.12 -24.98 11.26
N ALA A 409 12.28 -23.68 11.51
CA ALA A 409 11.37 -22.90 12.35
C ALA A 409 9.93 -22.91 11.80
N MET A 410 9.80 -22.78 10.47
CA MET A 410 8.53 -22.92 9.75
C MET A 410 7.91 -24.32 9.90
N GLY A 411 8.69 -25.34 10.24
CA GLY A 411 8.26 -26.74 10.27
C GLY A 411 8.23 -27.38 8.87
N LEU A 412 9.07 -26.89 7.95
CA LEU A 412 9.15 -27.38 6.58
C LEU A 412 10.39 -28.26 6.33
N LEU A 413 11.36 -28.26 7.25
CA LEU A 413 12.59 -29.05 7.15
C LEU A 413 12.81 -29.87 8.45
N PRO A 414 13.15 -31.17 8.36
CA PRO A 414 13.56 -31.94 9.53
C PRO A 414 14.91 -31.45 10.07
N PRO A 415 15.19 -31.64 11.39
CA PRO A 415 16.46 -31.24 11.99
C PRO A 415 17.68 -31.77 11.22
N ASP A 416 17.69 -33.05 10.86
CA ASP A 416 18.84 -33.70 10.22
C ASP A 416 19.17 -33.17 8.81
N SER A 417 18.29 -32.34 8.23
CA SER A 417 18.53 -31.67 6.95
C SER A 417 18.96 -30.20 7.10
N VAL A 418 19.14 -29.71 8.32
CA VAL A 418 19.64 -28.35 8.59
C VAL A 418 21.17 -28.40 8.69
N PRO A 419 21.91 -27.81 7.74
CA PRO A 419 23.36 -27.77 7.81
C PRO A 419 23.84 -26.87 8.97
N PRO A 420 25.05 -27.10 9.52
CA PRO A 420 25.65 -26.20 10.49
C PRO A 420 25.77 -24.77 9.93
N GLY A 421 25.38 -23.79 10.73
CA GLY A 421 25.58 -22.37 10.44
C GLY A 421 26.94 -21.88 10.92
N MET A 422 27.41 -20.76 10.34
CA MET A 422 28.60 -20.04 10.77
C MET A 422 28.22 -18.62 11.17
N ILE A 423 28.52 -18.25 12.41
CA ILE A 423 28.21 -16.92 12.98
C ILE A 423 29.48 -16.08 13.06
N LEU A 424 29.43 -14.86 12.52
CA LEU A 424 30.51 -13.89 12.63
C LEU A 424 30.53 -13.23 14.03
N PRO A 425 31.70 -12.76 14.50
CA PRO A 425 31.78 -11.98 15.73
C PRO A 425 30.85 -10.77 15.71
N THR A 426 30.26 -10.43 16.86
CA THR A 426 29.40 -9.24 17.02
C THR A 426 30.14 -7.93 16.78
N THR A 427 31.47 -7.95 16.87
CA THR A 427 32.36 -6.82 16.58
C THR A 427 32.66 -6.63 15.10
N THR A 428 32.26 -7.56 14.23
CA THR A 428 32.49 -7.46 12.79
C THR A 428 31.66 -6.32 12.20
N ALA A 429 32.33 -5.36 11.56
CA ALA A 429 31.63 -4.33 10.78
C ALA A 429 31.18 -4.91 9.43
N PHE A 430 29.92 -4.68 9.04
CA PHE A 430 29.40 -5.16 7.76
C PHE A 430 30.23 -4.66 6.55
N SER A 431 30.73 -3.42 6.62
CA SER A 431 31.61 -2.85 5.59
C SER A 431 32.96 -3.55 5.43
N ALA A 432 33.37 -4.38 6.40
CA ALA A 432 34.60 -5.15 6.33
C ALA A 432 34.42 -6.49 5.58
N LEU A 433 33.19 -6.89 5.27
CA LEU A 433 32.86 -8.13 4.56
C LEU A 433 33.09 -7.98 3.05
N THR A 434 34.35 -7.83 2.65
CA THR A 434 34.77 -7.76 1.24
C THR A 434 35.18 -9.12 0.70
N THR A 435 34.97 -9.36 -0.60
CA THR A 435 35.35 -10.63 -1.24
C THR A 435 36.84 -10.94 -1.02
N GLY A 436 37.12 -12.15 -0.51
CA GLY A 436 38.46 -12.63 -0.19
C GLY A 436 38.88 -12.42 1.27
N ALA A 437 38.19 -11.55 2.02
CA ALA A 437 38.45 -11.37 3.45
C ALA A 437 38.19 -12.67 4.22
N VAL A 438 38.94 -12.87 5.30
CA VAL A 438 38.85 -14.06 6.16
C VAL A 438 38.54 -13.61 7.57
N PHE A 439 37.49 -14.20 8.16
CA PHE A 439 37.04 -13.88 9.51
C PHE A 439 36.96 -15.15 10.37
N PRO A 440 37.23 -15.06 11.68
CA PRO A 440 36.86 -16.13 12.59
C PRO A 440 35.35 -16.33 12.56
N VAL A 441 34.89 -17.57 12.71
CA VAL A 441 33.47 -17.92 12.78
C VAL A 441 33.21 -18.90 13.91
N THR A 442 32.03 -18.78 14.51
CA THR A 442 31.54 -19.74 15.51
C THR A 442 30.52 -20.67 14.85
N PRO A 443 30.71 -22.00 14.89
CA PRO A 443 29.71 -22.94 14.38
C PRO A 443 28.45 -22.90 15.26
N PHE A 444 27.30 -23.03 14.64
CA PHE A 444 26.02 -23.16 15.34
C PHE A 444 25.16 -24.21 14.63
N THR A 445 24.75 -25.24 15.34
CA THR A 445 24.02 -26.37 14.78
C THR A 445 22.55 -26.33 15.16
N ILE A 446 21.73 -27.07 14.42
CA ILE A 446 20.34 -27.27 14.82
C ILE A 446 20.21 -28.01 16.16
N SER A 447 21.19 -28.85 16.52
CA SER A 447 21.24 -29.51 17.83
C SER A 447 21.41 -28.51 18.96
N ASP A 448 22.22 -27.47 18.76
CA ASP A 448 22.37 -26.37 19.74
C ASP A 448 21.04 -25.63 19.92
N TYR A 449 20.35 -25.35 18.81
CA TYR A 449 19.04 -24.72 18.82
C TYR A 449 17.99 -25.57 19.57
N VAL A 450 17.90 -26.87 19.26
CA VAL A 450 16.96 -27.80 19.89
C VAL A 450 17.29 -28.00 21.37
N THR A 451 18.57 -28.06 21.74
CA THR A 451 18.98 -28.18 23.15
C THR A 451 18.56 -26.95 23.95
N ALA A 452 18.66 -25.76 23.36
CA ALA A 452 18.32 -24.50 24.03
C ALA A 452 16.81 -24.25 24.12
N HIS A 453 16.02 -24.75 23.17
CA HIS A 453 14.61 -24.34 23.01
C HIS A 453 13.60 -25.50 23.08
N GLY A 454 14.08 -26.75 23.07
CA GLY A 454 13.27 -27.93 22.81
C GLY A 454 13.01 -28.14 21.32
N PRO A 455 12.51 -29.32 20.92
CA PRO A 455 12.13 -29.57 19.54
C PRO A 455 10.96 -28.68 19.12
N ARG A 456 10.93 -28.27 17.85
CA ARG A 456 9.83 -27.51 17.27
C ARG A 456 8.56 -28.38 17.24
N VAL A 457 7.48 -27.91 17.85
CA VAL A 457 6.16 -28.59 17.88
C VAL A 457 5.07 -27.66 17.37
N PRO A 458 4.21 -28.07 16.41
CA PRO A 458 4.22 -29.36 15.70
C PRO A 458 5.52 -29.65 14.95
N SER A 459 5.92 -30.91 14.74
CA SER A 459 7.15 -31.19 13.99
C SER A 459 6.93 -30.98 12.48
N HIS A 460 8.02 -31.07 11.70
CA HIS A 460 7.95 -30.97 10.23
C HIS A 460 7.00 -31.99 9.55
N ALA A 461 6.71 -33.09 10.24
CA ALA A 461 5.81 -34.14 9.75
C ALA A 461 4.33 -33.71 9.82
N THR A 462 3.99 -32.81 10.75
CA THR A 462 2.60 -32.42 11.05
C THR A 462 2.33 -30.93 10.88
N ALA A 463 3.37 -30.12 10.67
CA ALA A 463 3.21 -28.69 10.46
C ALA A 463 2.44 -28.39 9.15
N PRO A 464 1.61 -27.33 9.12
CA PRO A 464 0.89 -26.93 7.92
C PRO A 464 1.83 -26.61 6.76
N ARG A 465 1.41 -26.97 5.54
CA ARG A 465 2.10 -26.68 4.27
C ARG A 465 1.29 -25.79 3.34
N GLU A 466 0.09 -25.42 3.75
CA GLU A 466 -0.79 -24.53 2.99
C GLU A 466 -1.35 -23.49 3.95
N PHE A 467 -1.18 -22.22 3.62
CA PHE A 467 -1.63 -21.10 4.42
C PHE A 467 -2.55 -20.21 3.61
N ARG A 468 -3.75 -19.92 4.13
CA ARG A 468 -4.69 -19.01 3.48
C ARG A 468 -4.44 -17.58 3.92
N VAL A 469 -4.37 -16.66 2.95
CA VAL A 469 -4.17 -15.23 3.17
C VAL A 469 -5.37 -14.48 2.61
N VAL A 470 -6.07 -13.75 3.47
CA VAL A 470 -7.11 -12.81 3.05
C VAL A 470 -6.47 -11.46 2.76
N THR A 471 -6.72 -10.90 1.58
CA THR A 471 -6.28 -9.55 1.23
C THR A 471 -7.44 -8.57 1.33
N VAL A 472 -7.25 -7.53 2.13
CA VAL A 472 -8.20 -6.44 2.35
C VAL A 472 -7.57 -5.14 1.87
N ILE A 473 -8.31 -4.36 1.08
CA ILE A 473 -7.94 -3.00 0.72
C ILE A 473 -8.96 -2.00 1.25
N LEU A 474 -8.45 -1.01 1.98
CA LEU A 474 -9.25 0.10 2.46
C LEU A 474 -9.32 1.19 1.39
N SER A 475 -10.46 1.83 1.19
CA SER A 475 -10.58 2.94 0.23
C SER A 475 -11.35 4.11 0.83
N PRO A 476 -10.86 5.35 0.72
CA PRO A 476 -11.57 6.50 1.28
C PRO A 476 -12.66 6.98 0.31
N PHE A 477 -13.82 7.36 0.86
CA PHE A 477 -14.97 8.02 0.23
C PHE A 477 -15.73 7.24 -0.85
N ARG A 478 -15.09 6.29 -1.51
CA ARG A 478 -15.70 5.43 -2.50
C ARG A 478 -15.13 4.03 -2.43
N LEU A 479 -15.91 3.08 -2.91
CA LEU A 479 -15.38 1.77 -3.27
C LEU A 479 -14.46 1.90 -4.49
N LEU A 480 -13.55 0.94 -4.63
CA LEU A 480 -12.67 0.83 -5.79
C LEU A 480 -13.50 0.63 -7.07
N SER A 481 -13.03 1.22 -8.16
CA SER A 481 -13.57 0.99 -9.51
C SER A 481 -13.24 -0.43 -9.98
N PRO A 482 -13.91 -0.94 -11.03
CA PRO A 482 -13.60 -2.26 -11.58
C PRO A 482 -12.13 -2.46 -11.97
N ALA A 483 -11.48 -1.41 -12.51
CA ALA A 483 -10.06 -1.47 -12.86
C ALA A 483 -9.14 -1.57 -11.64
N GLU A 484 -9.45 -0.83 -10.57
CA GLU A 484 -8.72 -0.92 -9.30
C GLU A 484 -8.91 -2.29 -8.65
N MET A 485 -10.14 -2.83 -8.63
CA MET A 485 -10.43 -4.18 -8.14
C MET A 485 -9.64 -5.24 -8.91
N ALA A 486 -9.64 -5.19 -10.24
CA ALA A 486 -8.91 -6.14 -11.09
C ALA A 486 -7.39 -6.11 -10.84
N PHE A 487 -6.80 -4.92 -10.66
CA PHE A 487 -5.37 -4.80 -10.35
C PHE A 487 -5.02 -5.46 -9.02
N PHE A 488 -5.72 -5.10 -7.94
CA PHE A 488 -5.39 -5.61 -6.60
C PHE A 488 -5.78 -7.08 -6.42
N ASP A 489 -6.80 -7.57 -7.13
CA ASP A 489 -7.10 -9.01 -7.21
C ASP A 489 -5.95 -9.77 -7.87
N ALA A 490 -5.45 -9.29 -9.01
CA ALA A 490 -4.31 -9.92 -9.67
C ALA A 490 -3.02 -9.85 -8.83
N ALA A 491 -2.78 -8.73 -8.15
CA ALA A 491 -1.64 -8.59 -7.23
C ALA A 491 -1.72 -9.55 -6.03
N ALA A 492 -2.93 -9.82 -5.52
CA ALA A 492 -3.17 -10.81 -4.49
C ALA A 492 -3.00 -12.25 -5.03
N ALA A 493 -3.59 -12.57 -6.19
CA ALA A 493 -3.53 -13.90 -6.80
C ALA A 493 -2.09 -14.38 -7.07
N ARG A 494 -1.16 -13.46 -7.32
CA ARG A 494 0.27 -13.77 -7.49
C ARG A 494 0.87 -14.56 -6.33
N GLY A 495 0.34 -14.43 -5.10
CA GLY A 495 0.81 -15.20 -3.95
C GLY A 495 0.70 -16.73 -4.11
N GLU A 496 -0.15 -17.20 -5.02
CA GLU A 496 -0.31 -18.63 -5.35
C GLU A 496 0.69 -19.13 -6.41
N THR A 497 1.62 -18.28 -6.89
CA THR A 497 2.58 -18.68 -7.93
C THR A 497 3.52 -19.78 -7.45
N GLU A 498 3.75 -20.77 -8.33
CA GLU A 498 4.73 -21.84 -8.15
C GLU A 498 6.03 -21.60 -8.95
N VAL A 499 6.11 -20.48 -9.66
CA VAL A 499 7.30 -20.02 -10.39
C VAL A 499 7.59 -18.55 -10.06
N PRO A 500 8.86 -18.11 -10.13
CA PRO A 500 9.18 -16.70 -10.01
C PRO A 500 8.46 -15.85 -11.05
N LEU A 501 7.98 -14.68 -10.63
CA LEU A 501 7.30 -13.71 -11.49
C LEU A 501 8.12 -12.42 -11.57
N PRO A 502 8.09 -11.69 -12.70
CA PRO A 502 8.68 -10.36 -12.78
C PRO A 502 8.06 -9.43 -11.72
N ALA A 503 8.90 -8.61 -11.11
CA ALA A 503 8.52 -7.59 -10.14
C ALA A 503 9.40 -6.34 -10.27
N GLN A 504 8.87 -5.21 -9.78
CA GLN A 504 9.64 -3.98 -9.65
C GLN A 504 9.61 -3.51 -8.19
N ILE A 505 10.81 -3.36 -7.61
CA ILE A 505 11.01 -2.89 -6.25
C ILE A 505 11.78 -1.58 -6.33
N GLY A 506 11.09 -0.46 -6.15
CA GLY A 506 11.65 0.87 -6.38
C GLY A 506 12.14 1.02 -7.83
N PHE A 507 13.44 1.23 -8.00
CA PHE A 507 14.10 1.36 -9.31
C PHE A 507 14.64 0.04 -9.87
N SER A 508 14.59 -1.04 -9.09
CA SER A 508 15.20 -2.32 -9.45
C SER A 508 14.17 -3.26 -10.06
N ASN A 509 14.55 -3.92 -11.16
CA ASN A 509 13.84 -5.12 -11.62
C ASN A 509 14.30 -6.28 -10.76
N ALA A 510 13.36 -7.07 -10.27
CA ALA A 510 13.61 -8.24 -9.45
C ALA A 510 12.62 -9.34 -9.82
N ASP A 511 12.88 -10.54 -9.35
CA ASP A 511 11.90 -11.61 -9.38
C ASP A 511 11.19 -11.68 -8.03
N ALA A 512 9.86 -11.69 -8.08
CA ALA A 512 9.01 -12.10 -6.97
C ALA A 512 9.03 -13.64 -6.93
N PRO A 513 9.67 -14.29 -5.94
CA PRO A 513 9.86 -15.73 -5.96
C PRO A 513 8.55 -16.51 -5.78
N GLY A 514 7.56 -15.92 -5.10
CA GLY A 514 6.41 -16.65 -4.57
C GLY A 514 6.79 -17.55 -3.39
N PHE A 515 5.82 -17.80 -2.50
CA PHE A 515 6.07 -18.57 -1.28
C PHE A 515 6.47 -20.03 -1.57
N PHE A 516 5.93 -20.61 -2.64
CA PHE A 516 6.29 -21.96 -3.08
C PHE A 516 7.77 -22.07 -3.45
N THR A 517 8.26 -21.21 -4.35
CA THR A 517 9.68 -21.24 -4.73
C THR A 517 10.59 -20.85 -3.56
N ALA A 518 10.20 -19.84 -2.78
CA ALA A 518 10.97 -19.38 -1.62
C ALA A 518 11.15 -20.47 -0.55
N THR A 519 10.19 -21.41 -0.43
CA THR A 519 10.30 -22.57 0.47
C THR A 519 10.92 -23.80 -0.19
N GLY A 520 11.39 -23.69 -1.44
CA GLY A 520 11.90 -24.80 -2.24
C GLY A 520 10.84 -25.87 -2.50
N GLY A 521 9.59 -25.45 -2.73
CA GLY A 521 8.44 -26.31 -3.04
C GLY A 521 7.79 -27.01 -1.84
N ARG A 522 8.08 -26.57 -0.61
CA ARG A 522 7.65 -27.25 0.62
C ARG A 522 6.31 -26.78 1.17
N ALA A 523 5.88 -25.56 0.83
CA ALA A 523 4.62 -24.97 1.25
C ALA A 523 4.07 -24.00 0.20
N ARG A 524 2.78 -23.65 0.30
CA ARG A 524 2.11 -22.71 -0.62
C ARG A 524 1.15 -21.77 0.12
N LEU A 525 0.80 -20.66 -0.54
CA LEU A 525 -0.27 -19.78 -0.11
C LEU A 525 -1.55 -20.09 -0.89
N ARG A 526 -2.70 -19.83 -0.26
CA ARG A 526 -4.02 -19.72 -0.89
C ARG A 526 -4.52 -18.31 -0.71
N MET A 527 -4.83 -17.63 -1.79
CA MET A 527 -5.22 -16.23 -1.81
C MET A 527 -6.71 -16.05 -2.07
N ALA A 528 -7.39 -17.11 -2.55
CA ALA A 528 -8.83 -17.10 -2.74
C ALA A 528 -9.55 -16.82 -1.42
N LEU A 529 -10.48 -15.86 -1.46
CA LEU A 529 -11.31 -15.51 -0.31
C LEU A 529 -12.29 -16.65 0.01
N PRO A 530 -12.60 -16.87 1.30
CA PRO A 530 -13.53 -17.91 1.75
C PRO A 530 -14.98 -17.67 1.30
#